data_AF-A0A6V7IE95-F1
#
_entry.id   AF-A0A6V7IE95-F1
#
_cell.length_a   1.000
_cell.length_b   1.000
_cell.length_c   1.000
_cell.angle_alpha   90.00
_cell.angle_beta   90.00
_cell.angle_gamma   90.00
#
_symmetry.space_group_name_H-M   'P 1'
#
loop_
_entity.id
_entity.type
_entity.pdbx_description
1 polymer ?
#
loop_
_entity_poly.entity_id
_entity_poly.type
_entity_poly.pdbx_seq_one_letter_code
_entity_poly.pdbx_strand_id
1 'polypeptide(L)'
;EKSAGLMITRMSSKNLIRTIETSVKFGRPCLIENVECEIEAALDSILLRNIFYYGGQPSIKIGENVITYNNKFRLYLTTKLPNPHYPPEISVKVVIVNFAITI
;
A
#
# COMPACT_ATOMS: atom_id res chain seq x y z
N GLU A 1 11.29 -5.40 10.39
CA GLU A 1 9.97 -4.74 10.38
C GLU A 1 9.63 -3.92 11.63
N LYS A 2 9.38 -4.49 12.83
CA LYS A 2 9.02 -3.68 14.02
C LYS A 2 10.11 -2.66 14.43
N SER A 3 11.37 -3.06 14.36
CA SER A 3 12.52 -2.19 14.64
C SER A 3 12.79 -1.15 13.54
N ALA A 4 12.15 -1.27 12.36
CA ALA A 4 12.29 -0.34 11.24
C ALA A 4 11.24 0.78 11.22
N GLY A 5 10.38 0.84 12.25
CA GLY A 5 9.32 1.85 12.36
C GLY A 5 8.12 1.56 11.46
N LEU A 6 7.53 0.36 11.60
CA LEU A 6 6.31 -0.03 10.89
C LEU A 6 5.17 0.95 11.17
N MET A 7 4.64 1.56 10.11
CA MET A 7 3.47 2.42 10.16
C MET A 7 2.22 1.57 9.98
N ILE A 8 1.29 1.62 10.92
CA ILE A 8 0.03 0.87 10.85
C ILE A 8 -1.11 1.86 10.61
N THR A 9 -1.94 1.57 9.61
CA THR A 9 -3.09 2.39 9.25
C THR A 9 -4.27 1.52 8.82
N ARG A 10 -5.43 2.12 8.61
CA ARG A 10 -6.66 1.47 8.14
C ARG A 10 -7.22 2.22 6.95
N MET A 11 -7.96 1.52 6.10
CA MET A 11 -8.58 2.12 4.92
C MET A 11 -9.57 3.24 5.27
N SER A 12 -10.28 3.11 6.39
CA SER A 12 -11.24 4.11 6.89
C SER A 12 -10.58 5.36 7.52
N SER A 13 -9.25 5.40 7.63
CA SER A 13 -8.56 6.52 8.26
C SER A 13 -8.43 7.70 7.30
N LYS A 14 -8.91 8.89 7.72
CA LYS A 14 -8.72 10.15 6.97
C LYS A 14 -7.26 10.49 6.69
N ASN A 15 -6.33 9.91 7.46
CA ASN A 15 -4.89 10.15 7.33
C ASN A 15 -4.16 9.05 6.54
N LEU A 16 -4.89 8.14 5.87
CA LEU A 16 -4.33 7.03 5.10
C LEU A 16 -3.29 7.50 4.09
N ILE A 17 -3.69 8.37 3.17
CA ILE A 17 -2.84 8.90 2.10
C ILE A 17 -1.60 9.57 2.69
N ARG A 18 -1.77 10.47 3.66
CA ARG A 18 -0.66 11.19 4.30
C ARG A 18 0.34 10.25 5.01
N THR A 19 -0.16 9.19 5.64
CA THR A 19 0.69 8.17 6.29
C THR A 19 1.50 7.40 5.26
N ILE A 20 0.88 7.06 4.12
CA ILE A 20 1.53 6.36 3.02
C ILE A 20 2.56 7.26 2.33
N GLU A 21 2.23 8.51 2.02
CA GLU A 21 3.18 9.50 1.46
C GLU A 21 4.43 9.62 2.32
N THR A 22 4.23 9.75 3.64
CA THR A 22 5.32 9.82 4.62
C THR A 22 6.14 8.53 4.62
N SER A 23 5.47 7.38 4.59
CA SER A 23 6.14 6.07 4.60
C SER A 23 6.96 5.84 3.33
N VAL A 24 6.43 6.22 2.16
CA VAL A 24 7.12 6.16 0.87
C VAL A 24 8.33 7.06 0.86
N LYS A 25 8.20 8.32 1.33
CA LYS A 25 9.30 9.28 1.39
C LYS A 25 10.44 8.81 2.30
N PHE A 26 10.12 8.30 3.48
CA PHE A 26 11.11 7.85 4.45
C PHE A 26 11.55 6.39 4.27
N GLY A 27 10.93 5.64 3.34
CA GLY A 27 11.22 4.23 3.13
C GLY A 27 10.83 3.33 4.31
N ARG A 28 9.82 3.74 5.10
CA ARG A 28 9.31 2.95 6.22
C ARG A 28 8.27 1.94 5.73
N PRO A 29 8.27 0.70 6.25
CA PRO A 29 7.23 -0.25 5.91
C PRO A 29 5.88 0.25 6.43
N CYS A 30 4.82 0.07 5.64
CA CYS A 30 3.45 0.45 5.99
C CYS A 30 2.54 -0.78 5.91
N LEU A 31 1.69 -0.96 6.91
CA LEU A 31 0.68 -2.00 6.99
C LEU A 31 -0.71 -1.35 7.01
N ILE A 32 -1.54 -1.72 6.05
CA ILE A 32 -2.97 -1.37 6.04
C ILE A 32 -3.75 -2.57 6.58
N GLU A 33 -4.46 -2.35 7.68
CA GLU A 33 -5.29 -3.35 8.34
C GLU A 33 -6.75 -3.28 7.89
N ASN A 34 -7.39 -4.46 7.89
CA ASN A 34 -8.81 -4.64 7.57
C ASN A 34 -9.18 -4.05 6.22
N VAL A 35 -8.37 -4.36 5.20
CA VAL A 35 -8.69 -4.00 3.82
C VAL A 35 -9.90 -4.83 3.39
N GLU A 36 -10.96 -4.14 2.98
CA GLU A 36 -12.19 -4.75 2.47
C GLU A 36 -11.98 -5.18 1.00
N CYS A 37 -13.06 -5.41 0.25
CA CYS A 37 -12.98 -5.77 -1.16
C CYS A 37 -12.68 -4.57 -2.07
N GLU A 38 -12.69 -3.34 -1.55
CA GLU A 38 -12.44 -2.11 -2.29
C GLU A 38 -11.16 -1.43 -1.82
N ILE A 39 -10.35 -0.99 -2.78
CA ILE A 39 -9.13 -0.21 -2.53
C ILE A 39 -9.31 1.15 -3.21
N GLU A 40 -8.95 2.23 -2.53
CA GLU A 40 -9.00 3.58 -3.07
C GLU A 40 -8.12 3.69 -4.32
N ALA A 41 -8.66 4.27 -5.39
CA ALA A 41 -7.94 4.50 -6.64
C ALA A 41 -6.66 5.34 -6.46
N ALA A 42 -6.58 6.16 -5.40
CA ALA A 42 -5.36 6.90 -5.06
C ALA A 42 -4.16 5.99 -4.75
N LEU A 43 -4.39 4.73 -4.36
CA LEU A 43 -3.34 3.74 -4.10
C LEU A 43 -2.92 2.96 -5.34
N ASP A 44 -3.64 3.04 -6.46
CA ASP A 44 -3.34 2.27 -7.67
C ASP A 44 -1.92 2.49 -8.15
N SER A 45 -1.41 3.71 -8.05
CA SER A 45 -0.04 4.03 -8.48
C SER A 45 1.01 3.28 -7.65
N ILE A 46 0.74 3.06 -6.36
CA ILE A 46 1.62 2.29 -5.46
C ILE A 46 1.50 0.80 -5.73
N LEU A 47 0.28 0.29 -5.91
CA LEU A 47 0.04 -1.11 -6.20
C LEU A 47 0.66 -1.52 -7.54
N LEU A 48 0.51 -0.68 -8.56
CA LEU A 48 1.11 -0.85 -9.89
C LEU A 48 2.61 -0.53 -9.93
N ARG A 49 3.17 -0.01 -8.83
CA ARG A 49 4.56 0.44 -8.75
C ARG A 49 4.93 1.40 -9.89
N ASN A 50 4.03 2.33 -10.20
CA ASN A 50 4.21 3.33 -11.27
C ASN A 50 5.19 4.43 -10.83
N ILE A 51 6.48 4.09 -10.85
CA ILE A 51 7.58 4.99 -10.47
C ILE A 51 8.10 5.67 -11.73
N PHE A 52 8.23 6.99 -11.68
CA PHE A 52 8.82 7.81 -12.73
C PHE A 52 9.95 8.66 -12.18
N TYR A 53 10.84 9.15 -13.05
CA TYR A 53 11.89 10.07 -12.63
C TYR A 53 11.37 11.51 -12.68
N TYR A 54 11.45 12.22 -11.56
CA TYR A 54 11.12 13.63 -11.45
C TYR A 54 12.26 14.35 -10.74
N GLY A 55 12.81 15.40 -11.37
CA GLY A 55 13.95 16.13 -10.81
C GLY A 55 15.19 15.27 -10.56
N GLY A 56 15.42 14.22 -11.36
CA GLY A 56 16.56 13.31 -11.21
C GLY A 56 16.43 12.26 -10.10
N GLN A 57 15.27 12.17 -9.43
CA GLN A 57 15.01 11.17 -8.40
C GLN A 57 13.79 10.29 -8.75
N PRO A 58 13.79 9.00 -8.37
CA PRO A 58 12.60 8.16 -8.51
C PRO A 58 11.48 8.75 -7.65
N SER A 59 10.31 8.91 -8.25
CA SER A 59 9.14 9.54 -7.68
C SER A 59 7.89 8.79 -8.08
N ILE A 60 6.84 8.91 -7.28
CA ILE A 60 5.55 8.27 -7.49
C ILE A 60 4.45 9.30 -7.25
N LYS A 61 3.38 9.22 -8.04
CA LYS A 61 2.21 10.07 -7.87
C LYS A 61 1.19 9.34 -7.00
N ILE A 62 0.77 9.97 -5.91
CA ILE A 62 -0.24 9.43 -4.99
C ILE A 62 -1.34 10.47 -4.90
N GLY A 63 -2.53 10.14 -5.40
CA GLY A 63 -3.59 11.14 -5.61
C GLY A 63 -3.11 12.27 -6.51
N GLU A 64 -3.04 13.49 -5.97
CA GLU A 64 -2.55 14.68 -6.70
C GLU A 64 -1.08 15.01 -6.41
N ASN A 65 -0.48 14.38 -5.39
CA ASN A 65 0.86 14.71 -4.91
C ASN A 65 1.94 13.85 -5.58
N VAL A 66 3.09 14.46 -5.88
CA VAL A 66 4.29 13.75 -6.35
C VAL A 66 5.25 13.60 -5.17
N ILE A 67 5.57 12.36 -4.82
CA ILE A 67 6.40 12.01 -3.67
C ILE A 67 7.65 11.27 -4.14
N THR A 68 8.81 11.62 -3.59
CA THR A 68 10.06 10.88 -3.82
C THR A 68 9.90 9.44 -3.33
N TYR A 69 10.14 8.49 -4.23
CA TYR A 69 10.02 7.06 -3.95
C TYR A 69 11.32 6.52 -3.34
N ASN A 70 11.21 5.84 -2.19
CA ASN A 70 12.33 5.18 -1.55
C ASN A 70 12.27 3.67 -1.77
N ASN A 71 13.33 3.08 -2.32
CA ASN A 71 13.41 1.64 -2.61
C ASN A 71 13.32 0.73 -1.37
N LYS A 72 13.48 1.27 -0.15
CA LYS A 72 13.29 0.52 1.10
C LYS A 72 11.82 0.39 1.52
N PHE A 73 10.92 1.15 0.89
CA PHE A 73 9.50 1.12 1.19
C PHE A 73 8.89 -0.26 0.90
N ARG A 74 8.03 -0.74 1.80
CA ARG A 74 7.24 -1.96 1.65
C ARG A 74 5.81 -1.68 2.09
N LEU A 75 4.83 -2.11 1.30
CA LEU A 75 3.42 -2.02 1.64
C LEU A 75 2.87 -3.42 1.93
N TYR A 76 2.19 -3.55 3.06
CA TYR A 76 1.52 -4.77 3.49
C TYR A 76 0.02 -4.48 3.60
N LEU A 77 -0.79 -5.43 3.13
CA LEU A 77 -2.25 -5.38 3.19
C LEU A 77 -2.71 -6.59 3.99
N THR A 78 -3.61 -6.40 4.94
CA THR A 78 -4.22 -7.51 5.68
C THR A 78 -5.74 -7.39 5.66
N THR A 79 -6.41 -8.52 5.45
CA THR A 79 -7.86 -8.64 5.51
C THR A 79 -8.25 -9.73 6.49
N LYS A 80 -9.39 -9.55 7.16
CA LYS A 80 -10.00 -10.56 8.03
C LYS A 80 -11.18 -11.26 7.37
N LEU A 81 -11.49 -10.88 6.13
CA LEU A 81 -12.57 -11.49 5.38
C LEU A 81 -12.16 -12.94 5.03
N PRO A 82 -12.96 -13.96 5.38
CA PRO A 82 -12.61 -15.35 5.13
C PRO A 82 -12.69 -15.72 3.64
N ASN A 83 -13.47 -14.97 2.85
CA ASN A 83 -13.57 -15.15 1.40
C ASN A 83 -13.73 -13.80 0.70
N PRO A 84 -12.67 -12.99 0.61
CA PRO A 84 -12.73 -11.70 -0.06
C PRO A 84 -12.81 -11.93 -1.57
N HIS A 85 -13.91 -11.50 -2.19
CA HIS A 85 -14.06 -11.57 -3.64
C HIS A 85 -13.35 -10.38 -4.28
N TYR A 86 -12.03 -10.49 -4.47
CA TYR A 86 -11.27 -9.45 -5.15
C TYR A 86 -11.50 -9.53 -6.66
N PRO A 87 -11.90 -8.41 -7.31
CA PRO A 87 -12.02 -8.38 -8.76
C PRO A 87 -10.66 -8.71 -9.42
N PRO A 88 -10.66 -9.28 -10.64
CA PRO A 88 -9.44 -9.61 -11.37
C PRO A 88 -8.46 -8.44 -11.47
N GLU A 89 -8.98 -7.22 -11.55
CA GLU A 89 -8.20 -5.98 -11.57
C GLU A 89 -7.30 -5.81 -10.34
N ILE A 90 -7.72 -6.24 -9.16
CA ILE A 90 -6.89 -6.20 -7.93
C ILE A 90 -5.94 -7.39 -7.90
N SER A 91 -6.44 -8.58 -8.24
CA SER A 91 -5.66 -9.83 -8.23
C SER A 91 -4.47 -9.83 -9.18
N VAL A 92 -4.49 -9.01 -10.23
CA VAL A 92 -3.35 -8.81 -11.15
C VAL A 92 -2.33 -7.80 -10.59
N LYS A 93 -2.76 -6.86 -9.74
CA LYS A 93 -1.93 -5.78 -9.20
C LYS A 93 -1.15 -6.18 -7.95
N VAL A 94 -1.68 -7.11 -7.15
CA VAL A 94 -1.09 -7.47 -5.85
C VAL A 94 -0.88 -8.98 -5.74
N VAL A 95 0.12 -9.37 -4.96
CA VAL A 95 0.32 -10.77 -4.58
C VAL A 95 -0.55 -11.09 -3.37
N ILE A 96 -1.53 -11.95 -3.55
CA ILE A 96 -2.42 -12.42 -2.48
C ILE A 96 -1.82 -13.69 -1.87
N VAL A 97 -1.71 -13.72 -0.54
CA VAL A 97 -1.25 -14.90 0.20
C VAL A 97 -2.35 -15.32 1.18
N ASN A 98 -2.82 -16.56 1.06
CA ASN A 98 -3.84 -17.11 1.96
C ASN A 98 -3.17 -17.68 3.22
N PHE A 99 -3.55 -17.14 4.38
CA PHE A 99 -3.11 -17.62 5.70
C PHE A 99 -4.26 -18.27 6.51
N ALA A 100 -5.39 -18.59 5.88
CA ALA A 100 -6.49 -19.27 6.56
C ALA A 100 -6.06 -20.67 7.01
N ILE A 101 -6.29 -20.96 8.29
CA ILE A 101 -6.07 -22.30 8.86
C ILE A 101 -7.33 -23.11 8.62
N THR A 102 -7.22 -24.20 7.88
CA THR A 102 -8.27 -25.22 7.76
C THR A 102 -8.08 -26.26 8.86
N ILE A 103 -9.16 -26.58 9.58
CA ILE A 103 -9.20 -27.71 10.53
C ILE A 103 -9.51 -29.02 9.81
#